data_AF-J9GP77-F1
#
_entry.id   AF-J9GP77-F1
#
_cell.length_a   1.000
_cell.length_b   1.000
_cell.length_c   1.000
_cell.angle_alpha   90.00
_cell.angle_beta   90.00
_cell.angle_gamma   90.00
#
_symmetry.space_group_name_H-M   'P 1'
#
loop_
_entity.id
_entity.type
_entity.pdbx_description
1 polymer ?
#
loop_
_entity_poly.entity_id
_entity_poly.type
_entity_poly.pdbx_seq_one_letter_code
_entity_poly.pdbx_strand_id
1 'polypeptide(L)'
;MEEEKRICPYCLRELPLSSFNKLRDTYRHCCKDCEGMAKGRPPIIEKLPDGYKRCSKCGFIMRYDKFPLAKKGHGYLSTCKQCREKSKWYKRTPNKEWEKRKPEREVSIPIDQMHDRVIKGSINGINAKLAACRQREAEEQAIREFRKEETEKFRKQGAPHGVDTPCRLCTRFLTNSCPDIVCAILSAGMECRYFKRINPEKS
;
A
#
# COMPACT_ATOMS: atom_id res chain seq x y z
N MET A 1 -17.95 -31.03 33.60
CA MET A 1 -17.63 -29.61 33.43
C MET A 1 -17.44 -29.38 31.95
N GLU A 2 -18.35 -28.66 31.31
CA GLU A 2 -18.18 -28.28 29.90
C GLU A 2 -17.10 -27.19 29.81
N GLU A 3 -16.11 -27.37 28.94
CA GLU A 3 -15.03 -26.40 28.75
C GLU A 3 -15.55 -25.25 27.89
N GLU A 4 -15.46 -24.01 28.38
CA GLU A 4 -15.88 -22.82 27.65
C GLU A 4 -15.09 -22.64 26.34
N LYS A 5 -15.81 -22.35 25.24
CA LYS A 5 -15.25 -22.18 23.89
C LYS A 5 -15.45 -20.77 23.36
N ARG A 6 -14.59 -20.36 22.42
CA ARG A 6 -14.64 -19.05 21.76
C ARG A 6 -14.18 -19.16 20.31
N ILE A 7 -14.79 -18.37 19.43
CA ILE A 7 -14.40 -18.28 18.01
C ILE A 7 -13.26 -17.28 17.84
N CYS A 8 -12.17 -17.70 17.19
CA CYS A 8 -11.08 -16.81 16.82
C CYS A 8 -11.45 -16.01 15.55
N PRO A 9 -11.36 -14.66 15.53
CA PRO A 9 -11.77 -13.85 14.38
C PRO A 9 -10.83 -13.96 13.17
N TYR A 10 -9.63 -14.54 13.35
CA TYR A 10 -8.64 -14.67 12.26
C TYR A 10 -8.75 -16.00 11.52
N CYS A 11 -8.92 -17.11 12.24
CA CYS A 11 -9.06 -18.44 11.61
C CYS A 11 -10.50 -18.95 11.61
N LEU A 12 -11.45 -18.23 12.23
CA LEU A 12 -12.88 -18.57 12.30
C LEU A 12 -13.20 -19.94 12.93
N ARG A 13 -12.23 -20.54 13.62
CA ARG A 13 -12.41 -21.80 14.35
C ARG A 13 -12.95 -21.53 15.75
N GLU A 14 -13.90 -22.36 16.18
CA GLU A 14 -14.33 -22.45 17.58
C GLU A 14 -13.31 -23.30 18.35
N LEU A 15 -12.67 -22.69 19.34
CA LEU A 15 -11.55 -23.27 20.08
C LEU A 15 -11.81 -23.15 21.59
N PRO A 16 -11.29 -24.07 22.43
CA PRO A 16 -11.39 -23.93 23.88
C PRO A 16 -10.64 -22.68 24.37
N LEU A 17 -11.06 -22.10 25.50
CA LEU A 17 -10.40 -20.90 26.07
C LEU A 17 -8.91 -21.10 26.36
N SER A 18 -8.49 -22.33 26.63
CA SER A 18 -7.07 -22.72 26.79
C SER A 18 -6.20 -22.43 25.55
N SER A 19 -6.81 -22.36 24.35
CA SER A 19 -6.16 -21.96 23.09
C SER A 19 -5.95 -20.44 22.94
N PHE A 20 -6.44 -19.63 23.88
CA PHE A 20 -6.27 -18.17 23.90
C PHE A 20 -5.29 -17.75 25.01
N ASN A 21 -4.56 -16.66 24.80
CA ASN A 21 -3.67 -16.13 25.84
C ASN A 21 -4.50 -15.45 26.94
N LYS A 22 -4.29 -15.87 28.19
CA LYS A 22 -4.94 -15.29 29.37
C LYS A 22 -4.34 -13.91 29.68
N LEU A 23 -5.21 -12.91 29.81
CA LEU A 23 -4.94 -11.59 30.40
C LEU A 23 -5.41 -11.62 31.87
N ARG A 24 -5.12 -10.56 32.64
CA ARG A 24 -5.48 -10.49 34.08
C ARG A 24 -6.91 -10.95 34.36
N ASP A 25 -7.88 -10.37 33.66
CA ASP A 25 -9.31 -10.59 33.92
C ASP A 25 -10.06 -11.22 32.73
N THR A 26 -9.38 -11.46 31.59
CA THR A 26 -10.03 -11.90 30.34
C THR A 26 -9.09 -12.74 29.48
N TYR A 27 -9.57 -13.26 28.35
CA TYR A 27 -8.74 -13.88 27.31
C TYR A 27 -8.57 -12.95 26.11
N ARG A 28 -7.40 -13.01 25.46
CA ARG A 28 -7.16 -12.30 24.20
C ARG A 28 -8.20 -12.63 23.14
N HIS A 29 -8.43 -11.68 22.24
CA HIS A 29 -9.45 -11.82 21.18
C HIS A 29 -9.06 -12.84 20.10
N CYS A 30 -7.78 -13.19 19.96
CA CYS A 30 -7.27 -14.14 18.97
C CYS A 30 -6.58 -15.32 19.64
N CYS A 31 -6.67 -16.50 18.99
CA CYS A 31 -5.99 -17.70 19.48
C CYS A 31 -4.46 -17.55 19.37
N LYS A 32 -3.73 -18.38 20.12
CA LYS A 32 -2.26 -18.38 20.17
C LYS A 32 -1.63 -18.49 18.78
N ASP A 33 -2.18 -19.34 17.90
CA ASP A 33 -1.69 -19.53 16.52
C ASP A 33 -1.83 -18.26 15.67
N CYS A 34 -2.92 -17.51 15.85
CA CYS A 34 -3.19 -16.29 15.09
C CYS A 34 -2.57 -15.03 15.72
N GLU A 35 -1.95 -15.15 16.90
CA GLU A 35 -1.36 -14.00 17.58
C GLU A 35 -0.22 -13.37 16.76
N GLY A 36 0.51 -14.19 15.97
CA GLY A 36 1.52 -13.71 15.04
C GLY A 36 0.95 -12.83 13.92
N MET A 37 -0.27 -13.13 13.45
CA MET A 37 -0.96 -12.30 12.45
C MET A 37 -1.53 -11.01 13.06
N ALA A 38 -1.94 -11.05 14.33
CA ALA A 38 -2.43 -9.89 15.05
C ALA A 38 -1.31 -8.90 15.45
N LYS A 39 -0.08 -9.39 15.65
CA LYS A 39 1.06 -8.58 16.13
C LYS A 39 1.74 -7.70 15.08
N GLY A 40 1.31 -7.74 13.82
CA GLY A 40 1.75 -6.75 12.86
C GLY A 40 1.22 -7.06 11.47
N ARG A 41 0.63 -6.07 10.81
CA ARG A 41 0.67 -6.07 9.34
C ARG A 41 2.13 -6.32 8.96
N PRO A 42 2.43 -7.25 8.05
CA PRO A 42 3.79 -7.37 7.54
C PRO A 42 4.24 -5.97 7.13
N PRO A 43 5.44 -5.52 7.54
CA PRO A 43 5.93 -4.22 7.12
C PRO A 43 5.85 -4.20 5.61
N ILE A 44 5.06 -3.28 5.05
CA ILE A 44 5.05 -3.09 3.60
C ILE A 44 6.49 -2.69 3.28
N ILE A 45 7.25 -3.64 2.71
CA ILE A 45 8.63 -3.42 2.31
C ILE A 45 8.53 -2.51 1.10
N GLU A 46 8.55 -1.22 1.37
CA GLU A 46 8.57 -0.22 0.33
C GLU A 46 9.90 -0.31 -0.41
N LYS A 47 9.86 -0.79 -1.66
CA LYS A 47 11.03 -0.83 -2.54
C LYS A 47 11.37 0.59 -2.99
N LEU A 48 12.23 1.26 -2.22
CA LEU A 48 12.80 2.55 -2.60
C LEU A 48 14.11 2.34 -3.37
N PRO A 49 14.49 3.26 -4.27
CA PRO A 49 15.80 3.23 -4.91
C PRO A 49 16.94 3.25 -3.89
N ASP A 50 18.05 2.60 -4.22
CA ASP A 50 19.23 2.58 -3.36
C ASP A 50 19.72 4.00 -3.03
N GLY A 51 20.04 4.23 -1.77
CA GLY A 51 20.45 5.55 -1.30
C GLY A 51 19.31 6.47 -0.86
N TYR A 52 18.04 6.05 -0.99
CA TYR A 52 16.86 6.85 -0.62
C TYR A 52 16.08 6.25 0.55
N LYS A 53 15.39 7.12 1.29
CA LYS A 53 14.54 6.78 2.43
C LYS A 53 13.32 7.70 2.50
N ARG A 54 12.17 7.14 2.86
CA ARG A 54 10.95 7.89 3.15
C ARG A 54 10.97 8.43 4.58
N CYS A 55 10.66 9.72 4.74
CA CYS A 55 10.49 10.31 6.06
C CYS A 55 9.16 9.88 6.69
N SER A 56 9.19 9.30 7.89
CA SER A 56 7.99 8.82 8.58
C SER A 56 7.02 9.93 9.02
N LYS A 57 7.47 11.20 9.04
CA LYS A 57 6.62 12.35 9.41
C LYS A 57 6.00 13.07 8.22
N CYS A 58 6.79 13.38 7.19
CA CYS A 58 6.31 14.14 6.04
C CYS A 58 6.02 13.29 4.80
N GLY A 59 6.38 12.01 4.80
CA GLY A 59 6.11 11.09 3.69
C GLY A 59 6.99 11.28 2.45
N PHE A 60 7.84 12.32 2.39
CA PHE A 60 8.76 12.56 1.27
C PHE A 60 9.90 11.54 1.23
N ILE A 61 10.23 11.09 0.02
CA ILE A 61 11.37 10.22 -0.28
C ILE A 61 12.58 11.11 -0.59
N MET A 62 13.67 10.93 0.16
CA MET A 62 14.87 11.75 0.04
C MET A 62 16.11 10.89 0.22
N ARG A 63 17.28 11.41 -0.16
CA ARG A 63 18.57 10.76 0.06
C ARG A 63 18.88 10.60 1.56
N TYR A 64 19.63 9.54 1.91
CA TYR A 64 19.98 9.23 3.30
C TYR A 64 20.70 10.37 4.05
N ASP A 65 21.50 11.18 3.37
CA ASP A 65 22.23 12.34 3.94
C ASP A 65 21.29 13.42 4.53
N LYS A 66 20.02 13.45 4.08
CA LYS A 66 18.97 14.32 4.63
C LYS A 66 18.36 13.80 5.94
N PHE A 67 18.76 12.60 6.36
CA PHE A 67 18.39 12.02 7.64
C PHE A 67 19.54 12.16 8.65
N PRO A 68 19.25 12.40 9.93
CA PRO A 68 20.28 12.37 10.95
C PRO A 68 20.71 10.94 11.25
N LEU A 69 22.00 10.75 11.52
CA LEU A 69 22.52 9.50 12.08
C LEU A 69 22.02 9.29 13.51
N ALA A 70 21.69 8.04 13.85
CA ALA A 70 21.38 7.65 15.21
C ALA A 70 22.65 7.73 16.09
N LYS A 71 22.50 8.11 17.37
CA LYS A 71 23.62 8.31 18.30
C LYS A 71 24.53 7.09 18.44
N LYS A 72 23.99 5.88 18.26
CA LYS A 72 24.72 4.61 18.38
C LYS A 72 25.31 4.11 17.05
N GLY A 73 25.29 4.93 15.98
CA GLY A 73 25.84 4.54 14.68
C GLY A 73 25.03 3.49 13.91
N HIS A 74 23.93 2.95 14.47
CA HIS A 74 23.08 1.93 13.83
C HIS A 74 22.21 2.46 12.67
N GLY A 75 22.73 3.39 11.88
CA GLY A 75 22.09 3.93 10.67
C GLY A 75 21.31 5.24 10.87
N TYR A 76 20.60 5.60 9.82
CA TYR A 76 19.84 6.85 9.74
C TYR A 76 18.50 6.74 10.45
N LEU A 77 18.09 7.81 11.13
CA LEU A 77 16.76 7.89 11.76
C LEU A 77 15.63 7.81 10.72
N SER A 78 14.40 7.54 11.17
CA SER A 78 13.21 7.47 10.30
C SER A 78 12.65 8.84 9.91
N THR A 79 13.08 9.91 10.58
CA THR A 79 12.62 11.29 10.36
C THR A 79 13.74 12.15 9.80
N CYS A 80 13.41 13.00 8.82
CA CYS A 80 14.39 13.90 8.21
C CYS A 80 14.83 15.02 9.16
N LYS A 81 15.96 15.67 8.85
CA LYS A 81 16.54 16.77 9.64
C LYS A 81 15.51 17.88 9.91
N GLN A 82 14.78 18.34 8.89
CA GLN A 82 13.77 19.39 9.00
C GLN A 82 12.62 19.01 9.94
N CYS A 83 12.00 17.84 9.77
CA CYS A 83 10.93 17.38 10.66
C CYS A 83 11.39 17.20 12.10
N ARG A 84 12.66 16.81 12.30
CA ARG A 84 13.26 16.65 13.62
C ARG A 84 13.48 18.01 14.29
N GLU A 85 13.97 19.01 13.57
CA GLU A 85 14.13 20.38 14.07
C GLU A 85 12.79 21.00 14.45
N LYS A 86 11.77 20.90 13.60
CA LYS A 86 10.40 21.31 13.93
C LYS A 86 9.92 20.64 15.23
N SER A 87 10.16 19.34 15.38
CA SER A 87 9.76 18.60 16.59
C SER A 87 10.53 19.02 17.84
N LYS A 88 11.78 19.48 17.71
CA LYS A 88 12.55 20.02 18.84
C LYS A 88 12.03 21.39 19.27
N TRP A 89 11.62 22.22 18.32
CA TRP A 89 11.03 23.52 18.61
C TRP A 89 9.78 23.37 19.48
N TYR A 90 8.84 22.51 19.10
CA TYR A 90 7.64 22.19 19.91
C TYR A 90 7.92 21.65 21.31
N LYS A 91 9.08 21.04 21.55
CA LYS A 91 9.47 20.56 22.90
C LYS A 91 10.13 21.65 23.74
N ARG A 92 10.68 22.69 23.12
CA ARG A 92 11.45 23.76 23.78
C ARG A 92 10.60 24.97 24.12
N THR A 93 9.55 25.26 23.35
CA THR A 93 8.51 26.19 23.80
C THR A 93 7.68 25.45 24.85
N PRO A 94 7.79 25.78 26.15
CA PRO A 94 6.81 25.32 27.11
C PRO A 94 5.51 25.95 26.64
N ASN A 95 4.61 25.15 26.10
CA ASN A 95 3.34 25.65 25.61
C ASN A 95 2.46 25.93 26.84
N LYS A 96 2.84 26.94 27.64
CA LYS A 96 2.05 27.48 28.76
C LYS A 96 0.67 27.94 28.27
N GLU A 97 0.54 28.21 26.98
CA GLU A 97 -0.72 28.57 26.33
C GLU A 97 -1.61 27.35 26.01
N TRP A 98 -1.04 26.16 25.74
CA TRP A 98 -1.78 24.90 25.60
C TRP A 98 -2.36 24.42 26.93
N GLU A 99 -1.64 24.61 28.04
CA GLU A 99 -2.16 24.29 29.38
C GLU A 99 -3.29 25.26 29.79
N LYS A 100 -3.20 26.53 29.40
CA LYS A 100 -4.30 27.52 29.58
C LYS A 100 -5.48 27.30 28.63
N ARG A 101 -5.29 26.60 27.51
CA ARG A 101 -6.33 26.22 26.55
C ARG A 101 -6.84 24.81 26.73
N LYS A 102 -6.49 24.10 27.82
CA LYS A 102 -7.16 22.85 28.18
C LYS A 102 -8.61 23.27 28.45
N PRO A 103 -9.58 22.99 27.55
CA PRO A 103 -10.96 23.28 27.87
C PRO A 103 -11.25 22.40 29.07
N GLU A 104 -11.88 22.95 30.11
CA GLU A 104 -12.60 22.15 31.08
C GLU A 104 -13.61 21.31 30.29
N ARG A 105 -13.20 20.11 29.88
CA ARG A 105 -14.02 19.20 29.08
C ARG A 105 -14.91 18.44 30.04
N GLU A 106 -15.93 19.13 30.51
CA GLU A 106 -17.24 18.54 30.78
C GLU A 106 -18.29 19.44 30.13
N VAL A 107 -18.35 19.38 28.80
CA VAL A 107 -19.58 19.75 28.11
C VAL A 107 -20.16 18.43 27.63
N SER A 108 -21.17 17.96 28.34
CA SER A 108 -22.03 16.87 27.90
C SER A 108 -22.66 17.28 26.57
N ILE A 109 -22.05 16.86 25.46
CA ILE A 109 -22.66 17.00 24.14
C ILE A 109 -23.90 16.10 24.17
N PRO A 110 -25.12 16.62 23.94
CA PRO A 110 -26.32 15.81 23.87
C PRO A 110 -26.11 14.67 22.87
N ILE A 111 -26.51 13.45 23.23
CA ILE A 111 -26.29 12.23 22.45
C ILE A 111 -26.73 12.41 20.99
N ASP A 112 -27.80 13.18 20.78
CA ASP A 112 -28.37 13.49 19.47
C ASP A 112 -27.38 14.25 18.54
N GLN A 113 -26.54 15.14 19.10
CA GLN A 113 -25.53 15.86 18.33
C GLN A 113 -24.30 15.00 17.99
N MET A 114 -24.04 13.94 18.75
CA MET A 114 -22.98 12.97 18.40
C MET A 114 -23.40 12.10 17.22
N HIS A 115 -24.66 11.64 17.18
CA HIS A 115 -25.17 10.84 16.08
C HIS A 115 -25.05 11.57 14.74
N ASP A 116 -25.47 12.84 14.68
CA ASP A 116 -25.38 13.65 13.46
C ASP A 116 -23.94 13.83 12.95
N ARG A 117 -22.97 14.01 13.87
CA ARG A 117 -21.55 14.14 13.49
C ARG A 117 -20.99 12.84 12.94
N VAL A 118 -21.35 11.71 13.53
CA VAL A 118 -20.93 10.38 13.06
C VAL A 118 -21.55 10.07 11.70
N ILE A 119 -22.84 10.39 11.50
CA ILE A 119 -23.54 10.21 10.23
C ILE A 119 -22.91 11.09 9.14
N LYS A 120 -22.71 12.39 9.41
CA LYS A 120 -22.06 13.31 8.46
C LYS A 120 -20.64 12.87 8.10
N GLY A 121 -19.86 12.42 9.09
CA GLY A 121 -18.52 11.88 8.86
C GLY A 121 -18.54 10.63 7.97
N SER A 122 -19.51 9.75 8.18
CA SER A 122 -19.68 8.53 7.38
C SER A 122 -20.08 8.84 5.93
N ILE A 123 -21.03 9.75 5.72
CA ILE A 123 -21.45 10.20 4.39
C ILE A 123 -20.28 10.85 3.64
N ASN A 124 -19.52 11.73 4.30
CA ASN A 124 -18.35 12.36 3.69
C ASN A 124 -17.28 11.34 3.31
N GLY A 125 -17.06 10.32 4.15
CA GLY A 125 -16.14 9.22 3.85
C GLY A 125 -16.58 8.39 2.64
N ILE A 126 -17.88 8.11 2.50
CA ILE A 126 -18.44 7.42 1.33
C ILE A 126 -18.28 8.27 0.06
N ASN A 127 -18.61 9.56 0.12
CA ASN A 127 -18.48 10.47 -1.01
C ASN A 127 -17.03 10.61 -1.50
N ALA A 128 -16.06 10.68 -0.58
CA ALA A 128 -14.64 10.71 -0.93
C ALA A 128 -14.19 9.42 -1.65
N LYS A 129 -14.67 8.25 -1.21
CA LYS A 129 -14.38 6.97 -1.88
C LYS A 129 -15.01 6.90 -3.27
N LEU A 130 -16.24 7.37 -3.43
CA LEU A 130 -16.92 7.42 -4.73
C LEU A 130 -16.20 8.36 -5.70
N ALA A 131 -15.74 9.53 -5.24
CA ALA A 131 -14.94 10.45 -6.04
C ALA A 131 -13.63 9.79 -6.52
N ALA A 132 -12.91 9.10 -5.64
CA ALA A 132 -11.70 8.36 -6.00
C ALA A 132 -11.96 7.17 -6.95
N CYS A 133 -13.15 6.58 -6.92
CA CYS A 133 -13.56 5.55 -7.88
C CYS A 133 -13.75 6.15 -9.29
N ARG A 134 -14.52 7.25 -9.38
CA ARG A 134 -14.75 7.96 -10.65
C ARG A 134 -13.46 8.47 -11.28
N GLN A 135 -12.52 8.95 -10.47
CA GLN A 135 -11.21 9.39 -10.99
C GLN A 135 -10.43 8.23 -11.61
N ARG A 136 -10.42 7.05 -10.98
CA ARG A 136 -9.76 5.86 -11.54
C ARG A 136 -10.42 5.38 -12.83
N GLU A 137 -11.75 5.39 -12.89
CA GLU A 137 -12.49 5.06 -14.12
C GLU A 137 -12.15 6.02 -15.27
N ALA A 138 -12.04 7.32 -14.98
CA ALA A 138 -11.62 8.32 -15.96
C ALA A 138 -10.16 8.11 -16.42
N GLU A 139 -9.24 7.80 -15.51
CA GLU A 139 -7.84 7.47 -15.83
C GLU A 139 -7.75 6.21 -16.71
N GLU A 140 -8.51 5.15 -16.39
CA GLU A 140 -8.56 3.93 -17.20
C GLU A 140 -9.14 4.20 -18.59
N GLN A 141 -10.18 5.03 -18.69
CA GLN A 141 -10.77 5.39 -19.97
C GLN A 141 -9.78 6.18 -20.83
N ALA A 142 -9.07 7.16 -20.25
CA ALA A 142 -8.02 7.90 -20.94
C ALA A 142 -6.90 6.98 -21.46
N ILE A 143 -6.49 5.99 -20.65
CA ILE A 143 -5.50 4.99 -21.09
C ILE A 143 -6.05 4.13 -22.24
N ARG A 144 -7.33 3.74 -22.19
CA ARG A 144 -7.96 2.97 -23.28
C ARG A 144 -8.04 3.77 -24.58
N GLU A 145 -8.39 5.04 -24.50
CA GLU A 145 -8.44 5.94 -25.67
C GLU A 145 -7.06 6.15 -26.26
N PHE A 146 -6.05 6.43 -25.43
CA PHE A 146 -4.66 6.53 -25.88
C PHE A 146 -4.17 5.25 -26.58
N ARG A 147 -4.49 4.07 -26.02
CA ARG A 147 -4.16 2.78 -26.65
C ARG A 147 -4.84 2.59 -28.00
N LYS A 148 -6.10 3.03 -28.15
CA LYS A 148 -6.82 2.98 -29.43
C LYS A 148 -6.17 3.90 -30.45
N GLU A 149 -5.85 5.14 -30.09
CA GLU A 149 -5.19 6.11 -30.96
C GLU A 149 -3.81 5.63 -31.42
N GLU A 150 -2.99 5.10 -30.52
CA GLU A 150 -1.69 4.54 -30.87
C GLU A 150 -1.85 3.36 -31.84
N THR A 151 -2.77 2.43 -31.55
CA THR A 151 -3.06 1.30 -32.45
C THR A 151 -3.48 1.78 -33.85
N GLU A 152 -4.27 2.85 -33.93
CA GLU A 152 -4.70 3.43 -35.21
C GLU A 152 -3.55 4.13 -35.94
N LYS A 153 -2.68 4.86 -35.23
CA LYS A 153 -1.45 5.44 -35.81
C LYS A 153 -0.54 4.35 -36.38
N PHE A 154 -0.33 3.26 -35.63
CA PHE A 154 0.44 2.11 -36.10
C PHE A 154 -0.17 1.47 -37.36
N ARG A 155 -1.50 1.38 -37.45
CA ARG A 155 -2.19 0.90 -38.66
C ARG A 155 -1.96 1.84 -39.85
N LYS A 156 -2.08 3.16 -39.65
CA LYS A 156 -1.93 4.17 -40.72
C LYS A 156 -0.50 4.31 -41.23
N GLN A 157 0.51 4.15 -40.36
CA GLN A 157 1.92 4.21 -40.75
C GLN A 157 2.39 3.01 -41.58
N GLY A 158 1.53 2.02 -41.82
CA GLY A 158 1.87 0.83 -42.58
C GLY A 158 2.92 0.02 -41.84
N ALA A 159 2.49 -0.84 -40.92
CA ALA A 159 3.41 -1.68 -40.17
C ALA A 159 4.36 -2.44 -41.13
N PRO A 160 5.69 -2.28 -41.04
CA PRO A 160 6.65 -3.00 -41.87
C PRO A 160 6.69 -4.51 -41.55
N HIS A 161 5.94 -4.97 -40.54
CA HIS A 161 5.86 -6.35 -40.12
C HIS A 161 4.40 -6.70 -39.80
N GLY A 162 3.82 -7.67 -40.51
CA GLY A 162 2.58 -8.30 -40.08
C GLY A 162 2.81 -8.96 -38.72
N VAL A 163 2.21 -8.41 -37.66
CA VAL A 163 2.41 -8.90 -36.29
C VAL A 163 1.39 -10.01 -36.02
N ASP A 164 1.76 -11.23 -36.39
CA ASP A 164 1.22 -12.42 -35.72
C ASP A 164 2.07 -12.81 -34.49
N THR A 165 3.15 -12.07 -34.18
CA THR A 165 3.97 -12.34 -32.99
C THR A 165 4.87 -11.13 -32.64
N PRO A 166 4.88 -10.62 -31.39
CA PRO A 166 5.84 -9.61 -30.98
C PRO A 166 7.26 -10.21 -30.93
N CYS A 167 8.23 -9.55 -31.57
CA CYS A 167 9.63 -9.98 -31.52
C CYS A 167 10.24 -9.76 -30.12
N ARG A 168 11.36 -10.44 -29.80
CA ARG A 168 12.04 -10.34 -28.48
C ARG A 168 12.42 -8.92 -28.06
N LEU A 169 12.58 -7.98 -29.00
CA LEU A 169 12.78 -6.57 -28.70
C LEU A 169 11.50 -5.90 -28.17
N CYS A 170 10.34 -6.25 -28.73
CA CYS A 170 9.03 -5.85 -28.21
C CYS A 170 8.73 -6.51 -26.86
N THR A 171 9.12 -7.78 -26.65
CA THR A 171 8.98 -8.45 -25.35
C THR A 171 9.84 -7.78 -24.29
N ARG A 172 11.06 -7.31 -24.63
CA ARG A 172 11.94 -6.60 -23.69
C ARG A 172 11.41 -5.20 -23.30
N PHE A 173 10.72 -4.54 -24.23
CA PHE A 173 10.02 -3.28 -23.97
C PHE A 173 8.74 -3.49 -23.13
N LEU A 174 8.02 -4.58 -23.39
CA LEU A 174 6.83 -5.00 -22.64
C LEU A 174 7.17 -5.55 -21.25
N THR A 175 8.28 -6.26 -21.05
CA THR A 175 8.70 -6.78 -19.73
C THR A 175 9.02 -5.67 -18.73
N ASN A 176 9.51 -4.52 -19.20
CA ASN A 176 9.82 -3.39 -18.33
C ASN A 176 8.57 -2.54 -18.01
N SER A 177 7.50 -2.68 -18.77
CA SER A 177 6.32 -1.79 -18.69
C SER A 177 5.05 -2.50 -18.22
N CYS A 178 4.90 -3.81 -18.45
CA CYS A 178 3.71 -4.58 -18.10
C CYS A 178 3.99 -6.11 -18.03
N PRO A 179 4.41 -6.65 -16.88
CA PRO A 179 4.78 -8.07 -16.75
C PRO A 179 3.62 -9.05 -16.99
N ASP A 180 2.38 -8.66 -16.69
CA ASP A 180 1.21 -9.54 -16.83
C ASP A 180 0.90 -9.89 -18.29
N ILE A 181 1.14 -8.96 -19.21
CA ILE A 181 0.95 -9.18 -20.65
C ILE A 181 1.98 -10.20 -21.17
N VAL A 182 3.20 -10.17 -20.63
CA VAL A 182 4.27 -11.10 -21.02
C VAL A 182 3.94 -12.52 -20.56
N CYS A 183 3.45 -12.68 -19.33
CA CYS A 183 3.01 -13.99 -18.84
C CYS A 183 1.85 -14.57 -19.67
N ALA A 184 0.89 -13.74 -20.09
CA ALA A 184 -0.22 -14.18 -20.94
C ALA A 184 0.23 -14.60 -22.35
N ILE A 185 1.16 -13.85 -22.95
CA ILE A 185 1.73 -14.16 -24.28
C ILE A 185 2.53 -15.46 -24.27
N LEU A 186 3.36 -15.67 -23.23
CA LEU A 186 4.15 -16.90 -23.10
C LEU A 186 3.27 -18.12 -22.81
N SER A 187 2.22 -17.96 -22.00
CA SER A 187 1.27 -19.06 -21.69
C SER A 187 0.42 -19.48 -22.89
N ALA A 188 0.27 -18.62 -23.90
CA ALA A 188 -0.45 -18.92 -25.14
C ALA A 188 0.39 -19.69 -26.18
N GLY A 189 1.62 -20.11 -25.85
CA GLY A 189 2.45 -20.95 -26.74
C GLY A 189 2.94 -20.26 -28.00
N MET A 190 2.96 -18.92 -28.02
CA MET A 190 3.40 -18.15 -29.19
C MET A 190 4.93 -18.09 -29.27
N GLU A 191 5.53 -19.02 -30.03
CA GLU A 191 6.96 -19.04 -30.31
C GLU A 191 7.34 -18.31 -31.61
N CYS A 192 8.43 -17.53 -31.56
CA CYS A 192 8.92 -16.75 -32.69
C CYS A 192 9.65 -17.64 -33.73
N ARG A 193 9.13 -17.70 -34.97
CA ARG A 193 9.70 -18.48 -36.09
C ARG A 193 11.16 -18.11 -36.44
N TYR A 194 11.61 -16.89 -36.12
CA TYR A 194 12.99 -16.46 -36.39
C TYR A 194 14.00 -17.18 -35.48
N PHE A 195 13.62 -17.52 -34.25
CA PHE A 195 14.50 -18.23 -33.31
C PHE A 195 14.70 -19.69 -33.71
N LYS A 196 13.67 -20.32 -34.30
CA LYS A 196 13.75 -21.69 -34.83
C LYS A 196 14.75 -21.81 -35.99
N ARG A 197 14.99 -20.73 -36.74
CA ARG A 197 16.00 -20.70 -37.82
C ARG A 197 17.43 -20.50 -37.34
N ILE A 198 17.64 -19.83 -36.20
CA ILE A 198 18.99 -19.51 -35.69
C ILE A 198 19.52 -20.60 -34.75
N ASN A 199 18.63 -21.37 -34.10
CA ASN A 199 19.02 -22.53 -33.28
C ASN A 199 18.11 -23.73 -33.59
N PRO A 200 18.29 -24.41 -34.73
CA PRO A 200 17.51 -25.61 -35.05
C PRO A 200 17.78 -26.76 -34.06
N GLU A 201 18.88 -26.73 -33.32
CA GLU A 201 19.32 -27.83 -32.43
C GLU A 201 18.78 -27.73 -30.98
N LYS A 202 17.96 -26.72 -30.66
CA LYS A 202 17.40 -26.51 -29.31
C LYS A 202 15.87 -26.59 -29.23
N SER A 203 15.24 -27.20 -30.24
CA SER A 203 13.80 -27.51 -30.24
C SER A 203 13.57 -29.01 -30.19
#